data_AF-A0A2K6QRY9-F1
#
_entry.id   AF-A0A2K6QRY9-F1
#
_cell.length_a   1.000
_cell.length_b   1.000
_cell.length_c   1.000
_cell.angle_alpha   90.00
_cell.angle_beta   90.00
_cell.angle_gamma   90.00
#
_symmetry.space_group_name_H-M   'P 1'
#
loop_
_entity.id
_entity.type
_entity.pdbx_description
1 polymer ?
#
loop_
_entity_poly.entity_id
_entity_poly.type
_entity_poly.pdbx_seq_one_letter_code
_entity_poly.pdbx_strand_id
1 'polypeptide(L)'
;MPGKHQHFQEPEVGCCGKYFLFGFNIVFWVLGALFLAIGLWAWGEKGVLSNISALTDLGGLDPVWLFVVVGGVMSVLGFAGCIGALRENTFLLKFFSVFLGLIFFLELATGILAFVFKDWIRDQLNLFINNNVKAYRDDIDLQNLIDFAQEYWSCCGARGPNDWNLNIYFNCTDLNPSRERCGVPFSCCVRDPAEDVLNTQCGYDVRLKLELEQQGFIHTKGCVGQFEKWLQDNLIVVAGVFVGIALLQVCLWPHVPLPLPGLPLLSPHLSSVLQIFGICLAQNLVSDIKAVKANWSKWNDDFENHWLTPTVSEVLSTVGPQQNSVIGAPGLAPPSRHAFFGLGGLYPEPTFKNW
;
A
#
# COMPACT_ATOMS: atom_id res chain seq x y z
N MET A 1 66.47 -29.02 3.73
CA MET A 1 65.12 -28.94 4.34
C MET A 1 64.13 -28.72 3.20
N PRO A 2 63.18 -29.63 2.94
CA PRO A 2 62.20 -29.42 1.88
C PRO A 2 61.13 -28.44 2.37
N GLY A 3 60.77 -27.48 1.51
CA GLY A 3 59.74 -26.48 1.79
C GLY A 3 58.35 -27.13 1.89
N LYS A 4 57.61 -26.78 2.94
CA LYS A 4 56.19 -27.11 3.07
C LYS A 4 55.41 -26.30 2.04
N HIS A 5 54.96 -26.94 0.97
CA HIS A 5 53.82 -26.45 0.21
C HIS A 5 52.59 -26.49 1.11
N GLN A 6 52.17 -25.31 1.59
CA GLN A 6 50.86 -25.15 2.21
C GLN A 6 49.82 -25.29 1.10
N HIS A 7 49.22 -26.47 0.99
CA HIS A 7 47.95 -26.62 0.31
C HIS A 7 46.93 -25.75 1.06
N PHE A 8 46.54 -24.63 0.45
CA PHE A 8 45.33 -23.92 0.86
C PHE A 8 44.17 -24.87 0.57
N GLN A 9 43.65 -25.52 1.61
CA GLN A 9 42.44 -26.30 1.52
C GLN A 9 41.31 -25.31 1.26
N GLU A 10 40.82 -25.24 0.03
CA GLU A 10 39.59 -24.54 -0.28
C GLU A 10 38.50 -25.09 0.66
N PRO A 11 37.68 -24.23 1.30
CA PRO A 11 36.55 -24.71 2.08
C PRO A 11 35.61 -25.46 1.12
N GLU A 12 35.64 -26.79 1.18
CA GLU A 12 34.74 -27.64 0.40
C GLU A 12 33.31 -27.28 0.81
N VAL A 13 32.63 -26.51 -0.06
CA VAL A 13 31.22 -26.20 0.10
C VAL A 13 30.47 -27.54 0.13
N GLY A 14 29.89 -27.87 1.28
CA GLY A 14 29.23 -29.15 1.49
C GLY A 14 28.25 -29.45 0.36
N CYS A 15 28.18 -30.71 -0.06
CA CYS A 15 27.33 -31.20 -1.14
C CYS A 15 25.89 -30.62 -1.09
N CYS A 16 25.33 -30.52 0.12
CA CYS A 16 24.01 -29.94 0.38
C CYS A 16 23.90 -28.45 -0.01
N GLY A 17 24.94 -27.64 0.20
CA GLY A 17 24.96 -26.21 -0.15
C GLY A 17 24.99 -25.97 -1.66
N LYS A 18 25.72 -26.82 -2.42
CA LYS A 18 25.73 -26.74 -3.90
C LYS A 18 24.33 -27.01 -4.48
N TYR A 19 23.66 -28.07 -4.04
CA TYR A 19 22.31 -28.40 -4.50
C TYR A 19 21.26 -27.39 -4.04
N PHE A 20 21.41 -26.85 -2.82
CA PHE A 20 20.53 -25.80 -2.31
C PHE A 20 20.65 -24.51 -3.13
N LEU A 21 21.87 -24.04 -3.42
CA LEU A 21 22.11 -22.86 -4.25
C LEU A 21 21.57 -23.07 -5.67
N PHE A 22 21.79 -24.24 -6.26
CA PHE A 22 21.26 -24.57 -7.58
C PHE A 22 19.72 -24.56 -7.61
N GLY A 23 19.09 -25.25 -6.65
CA GLY A 23 17.62 -25.31 -6.57
C GLY A 23 17.00 -23.93 -6.38
N PHE A 24 17.58 -23.10 -5.51
CA PHE A 24 17.10 -21.75 -5.29
C PHE A 24 17.22 -20.86 -6.53
N ASN A 25 18.37 -20.90 -7.22
CA ASN A 25 18.56 -20.14 -8.45
C ASN A 25 17.60 -20.57 -9.58
N ILE A 26 17.23 -21.86 -9.65
CA ILE A 26 16.19 -22.31 -10.59
C ILE A 26 14.84 -21.67 -10.28
N VAL A 27 14.44 -21.64 -9.00
CA VAL A 27 13.16 -21.01 -8.61
C VAL A 27 13.17 -19.53 -8.98
N PHE A 28 14.25 -18.81 -8.68
CA PHE A 28 14.39 -17.39 -9.04
C PHE A 28 14.38 -17.16 -10.54
N TRP A 29 15.02 -18.03 -11.30
CA TRP A 29 15.02 -17.96 -12.75
C TRP A 29 13.62 -18.14 -13.33
N VAL A 30 12.87 -19.15 -12.87
CA VAL A 30 11.49 -19.41 -13.31
C VAL A 30 10.55 -18.26 -12.93
N LEU A 31 10.66 -17.74 -11.70
CA LEU A 31 9.88 -16.58 -11.26
C LEU A 31 10.22 -15.32 -12.08
N GLY A 32 11.50 -15.08 -12.35
CA GLY A 32 11.96 -13.97 -13.20
C GLY A 32 11.43 -14.09 -14.63
N ALA A 33 11.47 -15.29 -15.21
CA ALA A 33 10.92 -15.56 -16.53
C ALA A 33 9.39 -15.35 -16.57
N LEU A 34 8.66 -15.73 -15.52
CA LEU A 34 7.23 -15.48 -15.39
C LEU A 34 6.93 -13.97 -15.33
N PHE A 35 7.65 -13.22 -14.50
CA PHE A 35 7.47 -11.77 -14.39
C PHE A 35 7.78 -11.06 -15.70
N LEU A 36 8.85 -11.49 -16.40
CA LEU A 36 9.20 -10.96 -17.71
C LEU A 36 8.12 -11.29 -18.76
N ALA A 37 7.56 -12.50 -18.75
CA ALA A 37 6.49 -12.88 -19.66
C ALA A 37 5.22 -12.05 -19.42
N ILE A 38 4.82 -11.86 -18.16
CA ILE A 38 3.68 -11.01 -17.79
C ILE A 38 3.94 -9.55 -18.21
N GLY A 39 5.14 -9.03 -17.94
CA GLY A 39 5.52 -7.66 -18.30
C GLY A 39 5.52 -7.43 -19.81
N LEU A 40 6.06 -8.37 -20.60
CA LEU A 40 6.05 -8.29 -22.07
C LEU A 40 4.65 -8.44 -22.66
N TRP A 41 3.81 -9.29 -22.08
CA TRP A 41 2.40 -9.43 -22.47
C TRP A 41 1.64 -8.13 -22.22
N ALA A 42 1.75 -7.56 -21.02
CA ALA A 42 1.12 -6.29 -20.67
C ALA A 42 1.66 -5.12 -21.51
N TRP A 43 2.96 -5.11 -21.82
CA TRP A 43 3.55 -4.09 -22.70
C TRP A 43 3.04 -4.21 -24.14
N GLY A 44 2.84 -5.43 -24.63
CA GLY A 44 2.26 -5.67 -25.96
C GLY A 44 0.84 -5.12 -26.09
N GLU A 45 0.00 -5.36 -25.08
CA GLU A 45 -1.38 -4.85 -25.06
C GLU A 45 -1.41 -3.31 -25.05
N LYS A 46 -0.54 -2.68 -24.23
CA LYS A 46 -0.40 -1.21 -24.18
C LYS A 46 0.19 -0.63 -25.48
N GLY A 47 1.15 -1.31 -26.09
CA GLY A 47 1.88 -0.85 -27.27
C GLY A 47 1.05 -0.78 -28.56
N VAL A 48 -0.03 -1.57 -28.64
CA VAL A 48 -1.00 -1.48 -29.76
C VAL A 48 -1.87 -0.21 -29.65
N LEU A 49 -2.07 0.30 -28.43
CA LEU A 49 -2.91 1.48 -28.15
C LEU A 49 -2.11 2.81 -28.10
N SER A 50 -0.77 2.76 -28.02
CA SER A 50 0.09 3.90 -27.70
C SER A 50 0.47 4.83 -28.88
N ASN A 51 -0.09 4.64 -30.08
CA ASN A 51 0.15 5.60 -31.18
C ASN A 51 -0.53 6.97 -30.96
N ILE A 52 -1.27 7.17 -29.86
CA ILE A 52 -2.05 8.40 -29.60
C ILE A 52 -1.69 9.07 -28.25
N SER A 53 -1.05 8.38 -27.30
CA SER A 53 -0.79 8.89 -25.93
C SER A 53 0.67 9.31 -25.67
N ALA A 54 1.50 9.41 -26.71
CA ALA A 54 2.94 9.66 -26.61
C ALA A 54 3.36 11.07 -26.10
N LEU A 55 2.44 11.89 -25.57
CA LEU A 55 2.73 13.30 -25.24
C LEU A 55 2.09 13.81 -23.93
N THR A 56 1.78 12.94 -22.97
CA THR A 56 1.32 13.37 -21.63
C THR A 56 2.24 12.86 -20.53
N ASP A 57 3.42 13.49 -20.48
CA ASP A 57 3.87 14.27 -19.33
C ASP A 57 3.57 13.68 -17.94
N LEU A 58 4.39 12.71 -17.55
CA LEU A 58 5.12 12.65 -16.28
C LEU A 58 5.96 11.36 -16.31
N GLY A 59 7.28 11.50 -16.43
CA GLY A 59 8.23 10.38 -16.41
C GLY A 59 8.24 9.66 -15.07
N GLY A 60 7.31 8.74 -14.85
CA GLY A 60 7.15 8.00 -13.60
C GLY A 60 6.62 6.58 -13.85
N LEU A 61 7.54 5.62 -13.89
CA LEU A 61 7.37 4.21 -13.55
C LEU A 61 5.97 3.61 -13.83
N ASP A 62 5.64 3.36 -15.09
CA ASP A 62 4.54 2.43 -15.41
C ASP A 62 4.82 1.09 -14.72
N PRO A 63 3.89 0.53 -13.93
CA PRO A 63 4.05 -0.78 -13.32
C PRO A 63 4.54 -1.85 -14.30
N VAL A 64 4.13 -1.78 -15.58
CA VAL A 64 4.56 -2.72 -16.63
C VAL A 64 6.08 -2.68 -16.86
N TRP A 65 6.69 -1.49 -16.88
CA TRP A 65 8.15 -1.35 -17.00
C TRP A 65 8.88 -1.98 -15.81
N LEU A 66 8.30 -1.87 -14.60
CA LEU A 66 8.85 -2.51 -13.40
C LEU A 66 8.85 -4.03 -13.54
N PHE A 67 7.75 -4.65 -13.98
CA PHE A 67 7.68 -6.10 -14.22
C PHE A 67 8.72 -6.57 -15.24
N VAL A 68 8.91 -5.82 -16.34
CA VAL A 68 9.90 -6.16 -17.38
C VAL A 68 11.33 -6.05 -16.84
N VAL A 69 11.69 -4.95 -16.19
CA VAL A 69 13.06 -4.73 -15.69
C VAL A 69 13.39 -5.71 -14.56
N VAL A 70 12.51 -5.85 -13.57
CA VAL A 70 12.72 -6.76 -12.43
C VAL A 70 12.76 -8.22 -12.91
N GLY A 71 11.80 -8.63 -13.74
CA GLY A 71 11.77 -9.98 -14.31
C GLY A 71 12.99 -10.30 -15.16
N GLY A 72 13.43 -9.33 -15.98
CA GLY A 72 14.64 -9.44 -16.80
C GLY A 72 15.91 -9.63 -15.96
N VAL A 73 16.12 -8.78 -14.95
CA VAL A 73 17.27 -8.89 -14.03
C VAL A 73 17.24 -10.21 -13.28
N MET A 74 16.10 -10.59 -12.70
CA MET A 74 15.94 -11.86 -11.99
C MET A 74 16.24 -13.07 -12.89
N SER A 75 15.75 -13.07 -14.13
CA SER A 75 15.98 -14.15 -15.08
C SER A 75 17.47 -14.26 -15.46
N VAL A 76 18.14 -13.13 -15.78
CA VAL A 76 19.57 -13.15 -16.12
C VAL A 76 20.42 -13.61 -14.94
N LEU A 77 20.17 -13.09 -13.73
CA LEU A 77 20.92 -13.47 -12.54
C LEU A 77 20.66 -14.92 -12.13
N GLY A 78 19.40 -15.38 -12.17
CA GLY A 78 19.05 -16.77 -11.88
C GLY A 78 19.69 -17.75 -12.86
N PHE A 79 19.67 -17.44 -14.16
CA PHE A 79 20.34 -18.26 -15.18
C PHE A 79 21.86 -18.30 -14.99
N ALA A 80 22.48 -17.14 -14.75
CA ALA A 80 23.91 -17.05 -14.50
C ALA A 80 24.33 -17.81 -13.24
N GLY A 81 23.52 -17.73 -12.17
CA GLY A 81 23.72 -18.50 -10.93
C GLY A 81 23.62 -20.01 -11.15
N CYS A 82 22.61 -20.47 -11.91
CA CYS A 82 22.45 -21.88 -12.25
C CYS A 82 23.63 -22.42 -13.06
N ILE A 83 24.01 -21.75 -14.16
CA ILE A 83 25.12 -22.18 -15.03
C ILE A 83 26.46 -22.07 -14.31
N GLY A 84 26.66 -21.01 -13.51
CA GLY A 84 27.85 -20.83 -12.68
C GLY A 84 28.04 -21.98 -11.69
N ALA A 85 26.96 -22.43 -11.04
CA ALA A 85 26.99 -23.56 -10.12
C ALA A 85 27.23 -24.91 -10.83
N LEU A 86 26.55 -25.17 -11.96
CA LEU A 86 26.68 -26.44 -12.69
C LEU A 86 28.01 -26.61 -13.42
N ARG A 87 28.54 -25.53 -13.99
CA ARG A 87 29.79 -25.55 -14.77
C ARG A 87 31.01 -25.23 -13.91
N GLU A 88 30.82 -24.98 -12.61
CA GLU A 88 31.85 -24.50 -11.68
C GLU A 88 32.63 -23.30 -12.27
N ASN A 89 31.93 -22.45 -13.03
CA ASN A 89 32.55 -21.34 -13.73
C ASN A 89 32.69 -20.14 -12.79
N THR A 90 33.91 -19.91 -12.33
CA THR A 90 34.25 -18.84 -11.39
C THR A 90 33.89 -17.45 -11.90
N PHE A 91 33.93 -17.21 -13.22
CA PHE A 91 33.58 -15.91 -13.78
C PHE A 91 32.08 -15.61 -13.62
N LEU A 92 31.20 -16.57 -13.94
CA LEU A 92 29.76 -16.41 -13.75
C LEU A 92 29.38 -16.29 -12.27
N LEU A 93 30.03 -17.07 -11.40
CA LEU A 93 29.80 -16.97 -9.95
C LEU A 93 30.23 -15.60 -9.38
N LYS A 94 31.34 -15.03 -9.88
CA LYS A 94 31.76 -13.66 -9.52
C LYS A 94 30.78 -12.61 -10.01
N PHE A 95 30.32 -12.72 -11.26
CA PHE A 95 29.29 -11.82 -11.81
C PHE A 95 28.04 -11.86 -10.95
N PHE A 96 27.49 -13.05 -10.69
CA PHE A 96 26.33 -13.24 -9.83
C PHE A 96 26.53 -12.64 -8.42
N SER A 97 27.69 -12.90 -7.80
CA SER A 97 28.03 -12.36 -6.48
C SER A 97 28.08 -10.82 -6.46
N VAL A 98 28.68 -10.18 -7.46
CA VAL A 98 28.73 -8.71 -7.53
C VAL A 98 27.33 -8.11 -7.64
N PHE A 99 26.45 -8.68 -8.47
CA PHE A 99 25.08 -8.18 -8.62
C PHE A 99 24.22 -8.41 -7.37
N LEU A 100 24.36 -9.54 -6.67
CA LEU A 100 23.75 -9.71 -5.36
C LEU A 100 24.22 -8.63 -4.36
N GLY A 101 25.48 -8.21 -4.45
CA GLY A 101 26.05 -7.07 -3.70
C GLY A 101 25.34 -5.78 -3.96
N LEU A 102 25.25 -5.42 -5.23
CA LEU A 102 24.59 -4.21 -5.64
C LEU A 102 23.12 -4.20 -5.17
N ILE A 103 22.41 -5.32 -5.32
CA ILE A 103 21.03 -5.46 -4.86
C ILE A 103 20.92 -5.30 -3.34
N PHE A 104 21.79 -5.95 -2.57
CA PHE A 104 21.80 -5.84 -1.11
C PHE A 104 22.00 -4.39 -0.64
N PHE A 105 22.97 -3.68 -1.21
CA PHE A 105 23.21 -2.27 -0.87
C PHE A 105 22.07 -1.36 -1.32
N LEU A 106 21.45 -1.63 -2.48
CA LEU A 106 20.27 -0.91 -2.94
C LEU A 106 19.08 -1.16 -2.00
N GLU A 107 18.86 -2.39 -1.55
CA GLU A 107 17.78 -2.73 -0.61
C GLU A 107 17.97 -2.01 0.73
N LEU A 108 19.19 -2.00 1.27
CA LEU A 108 19.52 -1.25 2.48
C LEU A 108 19.31 0.26 2.29
N ALA A 109 19.78 0.82 1.17
CA ALA A 109 19.60 2.23 0.86
C ALA A 109 18.12 2.59 0.71
N THR A 110 17.33 1.78 -0.01
CA THR A 110 15.89 1.95 -0.16
C THR A 110 15.18 1.88 1.19
N GLY A 111 15.53 0.94 2.07
CA GLY A 111 14.96 0.85 3.41
C GLY A 111 15.23 2.10 4.26
N ILE A 112 16.46 2.62 4.23
CA ILE A 112 16.83 3.86 4.93
C ILE A 112 16.09 5.06 4.33
N LEU A 113 16.09 5.20 3.01
CA LEU A 113 15.42 6.30 2.32
C LEU A 113 13.91 6.28 2.54
N ALA A 114 13.28 5.10 2.55
CA ALA A 114 11.86 4.95 2.82
C ALA A 114 11.50 5.41 4.23
N PHE A 115 12.37 5.14 5.20
CA PHE A 115 12.18 5.61 6.57
C PHE A 115 12.38 7.13 6.71
N VAL A 116 13.44 7.67 6.09
CA VAL A 116 13.79 9.10 6.17
C VAL A 116 12.79 9.98 5.42
N PHE A 117 12.34 9.56 4.24
CA PHE A 117 11.49 10.34 3.33
C PHE A 117 10.03 9.87 3.33
N LYS A 118 9.53 9.41 4.49
CA LYS A 118 8.15 8.91 4.63
C LYS A 118 7.09 9.89 4.13
N ASP A 119 7.24 11.18 4.43
CA ASP A 119 6.24 12.21 4.11
C ASP A 119 6.23 12.50 2.61
N TRP A 120 7.41 12.51 1.99
CA TRP A 120 7.53 12.62 0.53
C TRP A 120 6.92 11.41 -0.18
N ILE A 121 7.14 10.19 0.34
CA ILE A 121 6.51 8.97 -0.20
C ILE A 121 4.99 9.04 -0.10
N ARG A 122 4.46 9.51 1.04
CA ARG A 122 3.03 9.74 1.22
C ARG A 122 2.49 10.71 0.18
N ASP A 123 3.18 11.83 -0.08
CA ASP A 123 2.75 12.80 -1.09
C ASP A 123 2.80 12.22 -2.50
N GLN A 124 3.85 11.47 -2.84
CA GLN A 124 3.92 10.76 -4.12
C GLN A 124 2.80 9.74 -4.27
N LEU A 125 2.46 8.99 -3.21
CA LEU A 125 1.36 8.04 -3.23
C LEU A 125 0.01 8.74 -3.41
N ASN A 126 -0.20 9.89 -2.77
CA ASN A 126 -1.41 10.71 -2.97
C ASN A 126 -1.51 11.19 -4.43
N LEU A 127 -0.41 11.70 -5.00
CA LEU A 127 -0.38 12.14 -6.39
C LEU A 127 -0.64 10.98 -7.35
N PHE A 128 -0.02 9.83 -7.10
CA PHE A 128 -0.24 8.61 -7.87
C PHE A 128 -1.71 8.21 -7.87
N ILE A 129 -2.33 8.05 -6.69
CA ILE A 129 -3.75 7.66 -6.60
C ILE A 129 -4.65 8.72 -7.24
N ASN A 130 -4.39 10.01 -7.04
CA ASN A 130 -5.19 11.08 -7.64
C ASN A 130 -5.13 11.12 -9.17
N ASN A 131 -3.95 10.89 -9.75
CA ASN A 131 -3.80 10.79 -11.21
C ASN A 131 -4.56 9.59 -11.76
N ASN A 132 -4.54 8.48 -11.03
CA ASN A 132 -5.26 7.26 -11.35
C ASN A 132 -6.79 7.44 -11.21
N VAL A 133 -7.27 8.16 -10.17
CA VAL A 133 -8.68 8.53 -10.01
C VAL A 133 -9.16 9.41 -11.17
N LYS A 134 -8.33 10.34 -11.64
CA LYS A 134 -8.64 11.18 -12.81
C LYS A 134 -8.89 10.33 -14.06
N ALA A 135 -8.10 9.27 -14.27
CA ALA A 135 -8.20 8.37 -15.42
C ALA A 135 -9.09 7.12 -15.17
N TYR A 136 -9.84 7.06 -14.06
CA TYR A 136 -10.58 5.86 -13.61
C TYR A 136 -11.52 5.24 -14.66
N ARG A 137 -12.14 6.05 -15.53
CA ARG A 137 -13.06 5.56 -16.58
C ARG A 137 -12.39 5.39 -17.95
N ASP A 138 -11.13 5.74 -18.07
CA ASP A 138 -10.40 5.70 -19.34
C ASP A 138 -9.76 4.32 -19.58
N ASP A 139 -9.51 3.57 -18.51
CA ASP A 139 -8.87 2.25 -18.54
C ASP A 139 -9.55 1.28 -17.55
N ILE A 140 -10.00 0.13 -18.05
CA ILE A 140 -10.70 -0.89 -17.26
C ILE A 140 -9.77 -1.59 -16.25
N ASP A 141 -8.49 -1.76 -16.56
CA ASP A 141 -7.53 -2.38 -15.66
C ASP A 141 -7.23 -1.45 -14.49
N LEU A 142 -7.13 -0.15 -14.78
CA LEU A 142 -7.02 0.88 -13.76
C LEU A 142 -8.26 0.93 -12.87
N GLN A 143 -9.44 0.84 -13.48
CA GLN A 143 -10.71 0.79 -12.76
C GLN A 143 -10.73 -0.37 -11.76
N ASN A 144 -10.41 -1.58 -12.22
CA ASN A 144 -10.35 -2.79 -11.40
C ASN A 144 -9.32 -2.67 -10.26
N LEU A 145 -8.16 -2.05 -10.52
CA LEU A 145 -7.14 -1.84 -9.51
C LEU A 145 -7.60 -0.90 -8.39
N ILE A 146 -8.22 0.23 -8.75
CA ILE A 146 -8.76 1.19 -7.77
C ILE A 146 -9.90 0.53 -6.99
N ASP A 147 -10.80 -0.17 -7.68
CA ASP A 147 -11.93 -0.83 -7.05
C ASP A 147 -11.47 -1.91 -6.05
N PHE A 148 -10.49 -2.72 -6.43
CA PHE A 148 -9.86 -3.70 -5.53
C PHE A 148 -9.22 -3.03 -4.31
N ALA A 149 -8.46 -1.95 -4.51
CA ALA A 149 -7.80 -1.24 -3.41
C ALA A 149 -8.81 -0.64 -2.43
N GLN A 150 -9.89 -0.04 -2.94
CA GLN A 150 -10.94 0.58 -2.13
C GLN A 150 -11.74 -0.44 -1.33
N GLU A 151 -12.08 -1.57 -1.94
CA GLU A 151 -12.76 -2.67 -1.25
C GLU A 151 -11.85 -3.32 -0.19
N TYR A 152 -10.61 -3.65 -0.57
CA TYR A 152 -9.67 -4.38 0.28
C TYR A 152 -9.26 -3.58 1.53
N TRP A 153 -9.05 -2.27 1.40
CA TRP A 153 -8.68 -1.40 2.52
C TRP A 153 -9.86 -0.64 3.12
N SER A 154 -11.09 -0.89 2.65
CA SER A 154 -12.31 -0.21 3.12
C SER A 154 -12.11 1.32 3.17
N CYS A 155 -11.75 1.87 2.02
CA CYS A 155 -11.33 3.26 1.85
C CYS A 155 -11.95 3.85 0.58
N CYS A 156 -11.92 5.19 0.46
CA CYS A 156 -12.41 5.87 -0.72
C CYS A 156 -11.53 7.08 -1.06
N GLY A 157 -11.07 7.15 -2.31
CA GLY A 157 -10.14 8.17 -2.78
C GLY A 157 -8.75 8.07 -2.12
N ALA A 158 -7.87 9.05 -2.38
CA ALA A 158 -6.52 9.05 -1.83
C ALA A 158 -6.53 9.47 -0.35
N ARG A 159 -7.09 10.63 -0.06
CA ARG A 159 -7.30 11.23 1.27
C ARG A 159 -8.75 11.08 1.74
N GLY A 160 -9.71 11.01 0.81
CA GLY A 160 -11.10 10.74 1.13
C GLY A 160 -12.03 10.81 -0.09
N PRO A 161 -13.36 10.69 0.12
CA PRO A 161 -14.35 10.69 -0.95
C PRO A 161 -14.32 11.94 -1.84
N ASN A 162 -13.80 13.05 -1.33
CA ASN A 162 -13.76 14.32 -2.07
C ASN A 162 -12.76 14.34 -3.22
N ASP A 163 -11.77 13.43 -3.23
CA ASP A 163 -10.79 13.32 -4.32
C ASP A 163 -11.46 12.92 -5.64
N TRP A 164 -12.66 12.33 -5.59
CA TRP A 164 -13.47 12.03 -6.77
C TRP A 164 -13.92 13.28 -7.54
N ASN A 165 -13.76 14.48 -6.98
CA ASN A 165 -13.90 15.73 -7.75
C ASN A 165 -12.87 15.88 -8.88
N LEU A 166 -11.73 15.18 -8.80
CA LEU A 166 -10.70 15.21 -9.83
C LEU A 166 -11.12 14.46 -11.11
N ASN A 167 -12.08 13.54 -11.00
CA ASN A 167 -12.60 12.79 -12.13
C ASN A 167 -13.77 13.52 -12.81
N ILE A 168 -13.78 13.55 -14.13
CA ILE A 168 -14.77 14.30 -14.92
C ILE A 168 -16.22 13.79 -14.73
N TYR A 169 -16.41 12.50 -14.42
CA TYR A 169 -17.74 11.90 -14.26
C TYR A 169 -18.31 12.09 -12.86
N PHE A 170 -17.46 12.17 -11.83
CA PHE A 170 -17.87 12.29 -10.42
C PHE A 170 -17.80 13.73 -9.89
N ASN A 171 -17.23 14.66 -10.66
CA ASN A 171 -17.10 16.05 -10.28
C ASN A 171 -18.45 16.69 -9.91
N CYS A 172 -18.50 17.32 -8.74
CA CYS A 172 -19.74 17.82 -8.14
C CYS A 172 -20.17 19.24 -8.61
N THR A 173 -19.61 19.74 -9.71
CA THR A 173 -20.02 21.06 -10.26
C THR A 173 -21.41 20.97 -10.89
N ASP A 174 -22.28 21.96 -10.68
CA ASP A 174 -23.65 22.02 -11.22
C ASP A 174 -23.76 21.90 -12.75
N LEU A 175 -22.69 22.24 -13.46
CA LEU A 175 -22.60 22.10 -14.92
C LEU A 175 -22.30 20.69 -15.39
N ASN A 176 -21.90 19.77 -14.50
CA ASN A 176 -21.57 18.40 -14.87
C ASN A 176 -22.85 17.62 -15.23
N PRO A 177 -23.01 17.17 -16.50
CA PRO A 177 -24.19 16.43 -16.94
C PRO A 177 -24.17 14.95 -16.52
N SER A 178 -23.06 14.47 -15.94
CA SER A 178 -22.91 13.08 -15.52
C SER A 178 -23.93 12.69 -14.46
N ARG A 179 -24.52 11.50 -14.61
CA ARG A 179 -25.42 10.92 -13.60
C ARG A 179 -24.70 10.57 -12.29
N GLU A 180 -23.38 10.37 -12.35
CA GLU A 180 -22.52 10.02 -11.23
C GLU A 180 -21.92 11.24 -10.52
N ARG A 181 -22.35 12.45 -10.90
CA ARG A 181 -21.94 13.71 -10.25
C ARG A 181 -22.15 13.63 -8.74
N CYS A 182 -21.25 14.24 -7.97
CA CYS A 182 -21.33 14.22 -6.51
C CYS A 182 -21.40 12.81 -5.90
N GLY A 183 -20.99 11.79 -6.65
CA GLY A 183 -20.93 10.42 -6.20
C GLY A 183 -19.52 9.92 -6.01
N VAL A 184 -19.44 8.62 -5.76
CA VAL A 184 -18.21 7.80 -5.70
C VAL A 184 -18.51 6.45 -6.38
N PRO A 185 -17.51 5.69 -6.84
CA PRO A 185 -17.76 4.36 -7.38
C PRO A 185 -18.28 3.41 -6.30
N PHE A 186 -18.90 2.33 -6.75
CA PHE A 186 -19.50 1.31 -5.89
C PHE A 186 -18.49 0.64 -4.95
N SER A 187 -17.21 0.60 -5.31
CA SER A 187 -16.11 0.06 -4.51
C SER A 187 -15.84 0.84 -3.22
N CYS A 188 -16.29 2.10 -3.13
CA CYS A 188 -16.26 2.89 -1.90
C CYS A 188 -17.38 2.54 -0.92
N CYS A 189 -18.34 1.70 -1.28
CA CYS A 189 -19.55 1.52 -0.50
C CYS A 189 -19.40 0.49 0.61
N VAL A 190 -20.07 0.78 1.73
CA VAL A 190 -20.12 -0.13 2.88
C VAL A 190 -21.07 -1.28 2.55
N ARG A 191 -20.63 -2.51 2.79
CA ARG A 191 -21.48 -3.71 2.71
C ARG A 191 -22.35 -3.81 3.96
N ASP A 192 -23.66 -3.94 3.77
CA ASP A 192 -24.58 -4.26 4.86
C ASP A 192 -24.51 -5.77 5.15
N PRO A 193 -24.14 -6.20 6.37
CA PRO A 193 -24.11 -7.63 6.71
C PRO A 193 -25.48 -8.31 6.68
N ALA A 194 -26.60 -7.57 6.64
CA ALA A 194 -27.94 -8.11 6.53
C ALA A 194 -28.39 -8.35 5.07
N GLU A 195 -27.66 -7.83 4.08
CA GLU A 195 -27.99 -7.96 2.66
C GLU A 195 -26.87 -8.71 1.91
N ASP A 196 -27.23 -9.82 1.24
CA ASP A 196 -26.28 -10.61 0.46
C ASP A 196 -25.83 -9.91 -0.84
N VAL A 197 -26.53 -8.84 -1.26
CA VAL A 197 -26.27 -8.14 -2.51
C VAL A 197 -25.79 -6.72 -2.24
N LEU A 198 -24.57 -6.40 -2.71
CA LEU A 198 -24.05 -5.05 -2.65
C LEU A 198 -24.92 -4.10 -3.50
N ASN A 199 -25.50 -3.09 -2.86
CA ASN A 199 -26.19 -2.02 -3.57
C ASN A 199 -25.18 -1.20 -4.38
N THR A 200 -25.08 -1.44 -5.68
CA THR A 200 -24.15 -0.71 -6.57
C THR A 200 -24.52 0.77 -6.76
N GLN A 201 -25.71 1.19 -6.31
CA GLN A 201 -26.17 2.58 -6.38
C GLN A 201 -25.92 3.39 -5.09
N CYS A 202 -25.33 2.77 -4.06
CA CYS A 202 -24.93 3.40 -2.80
C CYS A 202 -24.16 4.72 -2.95
N GLY A 203 -23.33 4.83 -3.99
CA GLY A 203 -22.42 5.96 -4.20
C GLY A 203 -23.07 7.16 -4.89
N TYR A 204 -24.30 7.05 -5.41
CA TYR A 204 -24.96 8.16 -6.12
C TYR A 204 -25.41 9.25 -5.15
N ASP A 205 -25.12 10.51 -5.49
CA ASP A 205 -25.49 11.71 -4.73
C ASP A 205 -25.05 11.70 -3.25
N VAL A 206 -24.20 10.74 -2.85
CA VAL A 206 -23.84 10.53 -1.44
C VAL A 206 -23.07 11.71 -0.89
N ARG A 207 -22.29 12.40 -1.72
CA ARG A 207 -21.50 13.57 -1.31
C ARG A 207 -22.33 14.85 -1.19
N LEU A 208 -23.63 14.82 -1.54
CA LEU A 208 -24.58 15.89 -1.24
C LEU A 208 -25.14 15.79 0.19
N LYS A 209 -25.05 14.61 0.82
CA LYS A 209 -25.48 14.39 2.21
C LYS A 209 -24.47 14.95 3.20
N LEU A 210 -24.89 15.18 4.45
CA LEU A 210 -23.96 15.56 5.52
C LEU A 210 -22.92 14.45 5.76
N GLU A 211 -21.69 14.83 6.11
CA GLU A 211 -20.58 13.88 6.33
C GLU A 211 -20.91 12.79 7.37
N LEU A 212 -21.69 13.11 8.40
CA LEU A 212 -22.15 12.14 9.41
C LEU A 212 -23.06 11.07 8.81
N GLU A 213 -23.89 11.42 7.82
CA GLU A 213 -24.75 10.45 7.14
C GLU A 213 -23.96 9.63 6.12
N GLN A 214 -22.93 10.21 5.50
CA GLN A 214 -22.09 9.51 4.52
C GLN A 214 -21.43 8.26 5.10
N GLN A 215 -21.03 8.30 6.37
CA GLN A 215 -20.38 7.17 7.07
C GLN A 215 -21.23 5.89 7.11
N GLY A 216 -22.56 6.01 6.98
CA GLY A 216 -23.46 4.87 6.92
C GLY A 216 -23.56 4.21 5.53
N PHE A 217 -23.10 4.89 4.47
CA PHE A 217 -23.23 4.41 3.09
C PHE A 217 -21.88 4.13 2.42
N ILE A 218 -20.85 4.90 2.75
CA ILE A 218 -19.54 4.84 2.11
C ILE A 218 -18.40 4.88 3.12
N HIS A 219 -17.26 4.33 2.72
CA HIS A 219 -16.00 4.49 3.43
C HIS A 219 -15.50 5.93 3.28
N THR A 220 -15.42 6.67 4.37
CA THR A 220 -14.98 8.08 4.37
C THR A 220 -13.46 8.25 4.54
N LYS A 221 -12.75 7.17 4.86
CA LYS A 221 -11.29 7.19 5.06
C LYS A 221 -10.56 7.11 3.71
N GLY A 222 -9.52 7.91 3.54
CA GLY A 222 -8.64 7.84 2.38
C GLY A 222 -7.78 6.58 2.34
N CYS A 223 -7.51 6.06 1.15
CA CYS A 223 -6.72 4.86 0.95
C CYS A 223 -5.25 5.03 1.34
N VAL A 224 -4.67 6.22 1.22
CA VAL A 224 -3.28 6.47 1.66
C VAL A 224 -3.16 6.31 3.18
N GLY A 225 -4.08 6.91 3.93
CA GLY A 225 -4.09 6.78 5.39
C GLY A 225 -4.36 5.35 5.86
N GLN A 226 -5.26 4.63 5.18
CA GLN A 226 -5.55 3.23 5.49
C GLN A 226 -4.37 2.30 5.16
N PHE A 227 -3.65 2.57 4.06
CA PHE A 227 -2.42 1.86 3.73
C PHE A 227 -1.33 2.09 4.78
N GLU A 228 -1.14 3.34 5.22
CA GLU A 228 -0.20 3.65 6.31
C GLU A 228 -0.56 2.92 7.60
N LYS A 229 -1.85 2.91 7.97
CA LYS A 229 -2.33 2.17 9.14
C LYS A 229 -2.05 0.67 9.02
N TRP A 230 -2.38 0.08 7.88
CA TRP A 230 -2.07 -1.32 7.60
C TRP A 230 -0.57 -1.60 7.72
N LEU A 231 0.27 -0.72 7.19
CA LEU A 231 1.73 -0.86 7.27
C LEU A 231 2.22 -0.79 8.72
N GLN A 232 1.67 0.07 9.56
CA GLN A 232 2.01 0.17 10.99
C GLN A 232 1.57 -1.06 11.78
N ASP A 233 0.38 -1.57 11.49
CA ASP A 233 -0.16 -2.76 12.14
C ASP A 233 0.67 -3.99 11.79
N ASN A 234 1.12 -4.08 10.53
CA ASN A 234 1.89 -5.21 10.00
C ASN A 234 3.41 -4.95 9.92
N LEU A 235 3.92 -3.89 10.55
CA LEU A 235 5.32 -3.46 10.42
C LEU A 235 6.31 -4.58 10.79
N ILE A 236 5.97 -5.40 11.78
CA ILE A 236 6.81 -6.54 12.21
C ILE A 236 6.91 -7.59 11.10
N VAL A 237 5.80 -7.89 10.41
CA VAL A 237 5.77 -8.86 9.32
C VAL A 237 6.58 -8.32 8.14
N VAL A 238 6.34 -7.06 7.77
CA VAL A 238 7.07 -6.41 6.67
C VAL A 238 8.57 -6.37 6.94
N ALA A 239 8.98 -5.91 8.13
CA ALA A 239 10.38 -5.90 8.52
C ALA A 239 10.98 -7.32 8.56
N GLY A 240 10.23 -8.31 9.03
CA GLY A 240 10.63 -9.72 9.00
C GLY A 240 10.89 -10.23 7.57
N VAL A 241 10.08 -9.83 6.60
CA VAL A 241 10.28 -10.16 5.17
C VAL A 241 11.57 -9.52 4.65
N PHE A 242 11.81 -8.23 4.89
CA PHE A 242 13.06 -7.55 4.49
C PHE A 242 14.29 -8.19 5.12
N VAL A 243 14.26 -8.49 6.42
CA VAL A 243 15.36 -9.19 7.09
C VAL A 243 15.56 -10.60 6.52
N GLY A 244 14.47 -11.32 6.22
CA GLY A 244 14.53 -12.64 5.58
C GLY A 244 15.18 -12.60 4.20
N ILE A 245 14.83 -11.62 3.38
CA ILE A 245 15.43 -11.40 2.05
C ILE A 245 16.92 -11.05 2.19
N ALA A 246 17.27 -10.13 3.08
CA ALA A 246 18.66 -9.76 3.35
C ALA A 246 19.50 -10.97 3.81
N LEU A 247 19.00 -11.77 4.76
CA LEU A 247 19.66 -12.99 5.22
C LEU A 247 19.83 -14.00 4.09
N LEU A 248 18.80 -14.16 3.26
CA LEU A 248 18.83 -15.05 2.11
C LEU A 248 19.88 -14.63 1.09
N GLN A 249 20.00 -13.33 0.77
CA GLN A 249 21.06 -12.80 -0.10
C GLN A 249 22.46 -13.06 0.48
N VAL A 250 22.63 -12.88 1.80
CA VAL A 250 23.89 -13.17 2.50
C VAL A 250 24.24 -14.66 2.46
N CYS A 251 23.26 -15.55 2.66
CA CYS A 251 23.46 -16.99 2.56
C CYS A 251 23.78 -17.46 1.14
N LEU A 252 23.20 -16.81 0.12
CA LEU A 252 23.45 -17.12 -1.28
C LEU A 252 24.76 -16.53 -1.79
N TRP A 253 25.35 -15.59 -1.05
CA TRP A 253 26.62 -14.96 -1.41
C TRP A 253 27.72 -16.02 -1.47
N PRO A 254 28.24 -16.35 -2.67
CA PRO A 254 29.35 -17.26 -2.77
C PRO A 254 30.54 -16.63 -2.02
N HIS A 255 31.13 -17.32 -1.03
CA HIS A 255 32.40 -16.93 -0.42
C HIS A 255 33.56 -17.14 -1.42
N VAL A 256 33.46 -16.52 -2.59
CA VAL A 256 34.50 -16.50 -3.61
C VAL A 256 35.45 -15.38 -3.22
N PRO A 257 36.72 -15.65 -2.94
CA PRO A 257 37.70 -14.60 -2.74
C PRO A 257 37.77 -13.74 -4.01
N LEU A 258 37.33 -12.48 -3.91
CA LEU A 258 37.50 -11.52 -4.99
C LEU A 258 39.01 -11.28 -5.18
N PRO A 259 39.56 -11.45 -6.40
CA PRO A 259 40.91 -11.03 -6.70
C PRO A 259 40.87 -9.52 -6.98
N LEU A 260 40.72 -8.71 -5.94
CA LEU A 260 41.02 -7.29 -6.05
C LEU A 260 42.53 -7.13 -5.77
N PRO A 261 43.37 -6.85 -6.79
CA PRO A 261 44.78 -6.58 -6.54
C PRO A 261 44.88 -5.27 -5.73
N GLY A 262 45.23 -5.39 -4.45
CA GLY A 262 45.49 -4.24 -3.57
C GLY A 262 44.50 -3.99 -2.43
N LEU A 263 43.43 -4.78 -2.28
CA LEU A 263 42.65 -4.78 -1.04
C LEU A 263 43.11 -5.94 -0.14
N PRO A 264 43.45 -5.70 1.15
CA PRO A 264 43.74 -6.79 2.06
C PRO A 264 42.54 -7.75 2.10
N LEU A 265 42.85 -9.05 2.03
CA LEU A 265 41.90 -10.16 2.11
C LEU A 265 40.85 -9.90 3.19
N LEU A 266 39.65 -9.54 2.77
CA LEU A 266 38.47 -9.56 3.61
C LEU A 266 38.03 -11.02 3.78
N SER A 267 38.89 -11.79 4.43
CA SER A 267 38.70 -13.17 4.88
C SER A 267 37.85 -13.14 6.19
N PRO A 268 37.51 -14.29 6.82
CA PRO A 268 36.23 -14.66 7.49
C PRO A 268 35.62 -13.70 8.51
N HIS A 269 36.32 -12.64 8.90
CA HIS A 269 35.79 -11.55 9.68
C HIS A 269 34.61 -10.83 9.05
N LEU A 270 34.45 -10.74 7.72
CA LEU A 270 33.22 -10.13 7.17
C LEU A 270 31.98 -11.01 7.38
N SER A 271 32.14 -12.34 7.39
CA SER A 271 31.04 -13.26 7.73
C SER A 271 30.69 -13.14 9.22
N SER A 272 31.69 -13.10 10.09
CA SER A 272 31.50 -12.86 11.52
C SER A 272 30.96 -11.46 11.83
N VAL A 273 31.42 -10.43 11.11
CA VAL A 273 30.95 -9.05 11.25
C VAL A 273 29.54 -8.91 10.67
N LEU A 274 29.17 -9.57 9.57
CA LEU A 274 27.78 -9.62 9.09
C LEU A 274 26.87 -10.42 10.03
N GLN A 275 27.36 -11.49 10.66
CA GLN A 275 26.61 -12.25 11.66
C GLN A 275 26.43 -11.44 12.94
N ILE A 276 27.47 -10.75 13.42
CA ILE A 276 27.41 -9.88 14.60
C ILE A 276 26.58 -8.62 14.29
N PHE A 277 26.78 -7.98 13.14
CA PHE A 277 25.91 -6.89 12.69
C PHE A 277 24.49 -7.38 12.50
N GLY A 278 24.25 -8.57 11.93
CA GLY A 278 22.91 -9.12 11.71
C GLY A 278 22.18 -9.48 13.01
N ILE A 279 22.88 -10.01 14.01
CA ILE A 279 22.32 -10.29 15.34
C ILE A 279 22.10 -8.98 16.12
N CYS A 280 23.06 -8.06 16.10
CA CYS A 280 22.92 -6.73 16.72
C CYS A 280 21.86 -5.89 16.02
N LEU A 281 21.75 -5.95 14.69
CA LEU A 281 20.64 -5.35 13.93
C LEU A 281 19.35 -6.04 14.30
N ALA A 282 19.24 -7.36 14.35
CA ALA A 282 17.97 -7.99 14.72
C ALA A 282 17.49 -7.57 16.12
N GLN A 283 18.40 -7.47 17.09
CA GLN A 283 18.07 -7.03 18.45
C GLN A 283 17.75 -5.54 18.53
N ASN A 284 18.54 -4.67 17.90
CA ASN A 284 18.29 -3.23 17.87
C ASN A 284 17.11 -2.86 16.97
N LEU A 285 16.89 -3.59 15.87
CA LEU A 285 15.79 -3.39 14.94
C LEU A 285 14.46 -3.74 15.60
N VAL A 286 14.37 -4.71 16.51
CA VAL A 286 13.12 -4.94 17.27
C VAL A 286 12.84 -3.77 18.21
N SER A 287 13.86 -3.19 18.86
CA SER A 287 13.67 -1.97 19.66
C SER A 287 13.38 -0.74 18.81
N ASP A 288 14.01 -0.62 17.64
CA ASP A 288 13.82 0.49 16.71
C ASP A 288 12.46 0.39 16.00
N ILE A 289 12.02 -0.81 15.59
CA ILE A 289 10.66 -1.05 15.09
C ILE A 289 9.63 -0.67 16.15
N LYS A 290 9.86 -1.04 17.43
CA LYS A 290 8.97 -0.63 18.52
C LYS A 290 9.00 0.88 18.73
N ALA A 291 10.16 1.53 18.64
CA ALA A 291 10.30 2.97 18.74
C ALA A 291 9.66 3.71 17.56
N VAL A 292 9.82 3.20 16.34
CA VAL A 292 9.19 3.70 15.11
C VAL A 292 7.69 3.54 15.20
N LYS A 293 7.20 2.37 15.62
CA LYS A 293 5.77 2.13 15.84
C LYS A 293 5.20 3.07 16.90
N ALA A 294 5.91 3.31 18.01
CA ALA A 294 5.50 4.25 19.04
C ALA A 294 5.50 5.71 18.56
N ASN A 295 6.48 6.10 17.74
CA ASN A 295 6.57 7.46 17.20
C ASN A 295 5.49 7.72 16.14
N TRP A 296 5.17 6.71 15.32
CA TRP A 296 4.08 6.78 14.34
C TRP A 296 2.70 6.68 14.98
N SER A 297 2.51 5.84 16.01
CA SER A 297 1.24 5.78 16.75
C SER A 297 0.93 7.11 17.43
N LYS A 298 1.95 7.74 18.04
CA LYS A 298 1.82 9.07 18.62
C LYS A 298 1.42 10.13 17.58
N TRP A 299 1.98 10.05 16.37
CA TRP A 299 1.59 10.94 15.27
C TRP A 299 0.15 10.70 14.80
N ASN A 300 -0.30 9.44 14.75
CA ASN A 300 -1.68 9.10 14.38
C ASN A 300 -2.68 9.56 15.44
N ASP A 301 -2.35 9.41 16.74
CA ASP A 301 -3.18 9.94 17.83
C ASP A 301 -3.26 11.47 17.74
N ASP A 302 -2.16 12.16 17.46
CA ASP A 302 -2.17 13.62 17.24
C ASP A 302 -3.00 14.00 16.01
N PHE A 303 -2.95 13.23 14.92
CA PHE A 303 -3.76 13.46 13.72
C PHE A 303 -5.26 13.20 13.95
N GLU A 304 -5.60 12.09 14.61
CA GLU A 304 -6.98 11.71 14.98
C GLU A 304 -7.58 12.73 15.97
N ASN A 305 -6.78 13.22 16.93
CA ASN A 305 -7.22 14.27 17.85
C ASN A 305 -7.32 15.68 17.22
N HIS A 306 -6.63 15.95 16.10
CA HIS A 306 -6.71 17.25 15.42
C HIS A 306 -7.82 17.32 14.36
N TRP A 307 -8.28 16.17 13.84
CA TRP A 307 -9.22 16.12 12.71
C TRP A 307 -10.48 15.26 12.94
N LEU A 308 -10.56 14.43 14.00
CA LEU A 308 -11.72 13.57 14.30
C LEU A 308 -12.46 13.90 15.59
N THR A 309 -11.99 14.84 16.42
CA THR A 309 -12.81 15.39 17.51
C THR A 309 -13.50 16.66 17.05
N PRO A 310 -14.81 16.64 16.68
CA PRO A 310 -15.59 17.86 16.83
C PRO A 310 -15.57 18.17 18.33
N THR A 311 -15.01 19.31 18.67
CA THR A 311 -15.02 19.91 19.99
C THR A 311 -16.46 19.96 20.52
N VAL A 312 -16.84 18.95 21.31
CA VAL A 312 -18.05 18.98 22.15
C VAL A 312 -18.03 20.24 23.06
N SER A 313 -16.84 20.77 23.33
CA SER A 313 -16.60 22.05 24.02
C SER A 313 -16.97 23.31 23.24
N GLU A 314 -17.09 23.26 21.91
CA GLU A 314 -17.39 24.43 21.06
C GLU A 314 -18.88 24.49 20.66
N VAL A 315 -19.57 23.35 20.67
CA VAL A 315 -21.03 23.28 20.60
C VAL A 315 -21.67 23.71 21.93
N LEU A 316 -21.03 23.41 23.07
CA LEU A 316 -21.51 23.83 24.39
C LEU A 316 -21.23 25.30 24.73
N SER A 317 -20.38 26.02 23.97
CA SER A 317 -20.12 27.44 24.19
C SER A 317 -21.08 28.37 23.42
N THR A 318 -21.85 27.84 22.47
CA THR A 318 -22.90 28.59 21.75
C THR A 318 -24.27 28.54 22.43
N VAL A 319 -24.42 27.77 23.52
CA VAL A 319 -25.63 27.71 24.34
C VAL A 319 -25.33 28.18 25.77
N GLY A 320 -25.01 29.47 25.90
CA GLY A 320 -24.96 30.20 27.18
C GLY A 320 -26.24 31.03 27.43
N PRO A 321 -26.58 31.34 28.69
CA PRO A 321 -27.95 31.65 29.12
C PRO A 321 -28.37 33.08 28.75
N GLN A 322 -29.44 33.25 27.98
CA GLN A 322 -30.12 34.53 27.84
C GLN A 322 -31.08 34.72 29.02
N GLN A 323 -30.69 35.60 29.94
CA GLN A 323 -31.45 35.99 31.12
C GLN A 323 -32.23 37.29 30.83
N ASN A 324 -33.53 37.25 31.13
CA ASN A 324 -34.61 38.22 30.97
C ASN A 324 -34.28 39.74 31.01
N SER A 325 -34.95 40.50 30.13
CA SER A 325 -35.46 41.84 30.43
C SER A 325 -36.88 42.04 29.86
N VAL A 326 -37.74 42.58 30.73
CA VAL A 326 -39.21 42.64 30.67
C VAL A 326 -39.68 43.92 30.00
N ILE A 327 -40.63 43.89 29.04
CA ILE A 327 -41.77 44.85 28.90
C ILE A 327 -42.94 44.20 28.13
N GLY A 328 -44.16 44.21 28.69
CA GLY A 328 -45.44 44.22 27.93
C GLY A 328 -46.35 42.99 28.03
N ALA A 329 -47.39 43.07 28.88
CA ALA A 329 -48.45 42.10 29.17
C ALA A 329 -49.49 41.89 28.02
N PRO A 330 -50.63 41.16 28.19
CA PRO A 330 -51.01 40.11 29.15
C PRO A 330 -51.63 38.82 28.54
N GLY A 331 -51.73 37.76 29.35
CA GLY A 331 -52.96 36.97 29.43
C GLY A 331 -52.98 35.57 28.81
N LEU A 332 -52.57 34.54 29.57
CA LEU A 332 -53.47 33.61 30.29
C LEU A 332 -52.72 32.31 30.65
N ALA A 333 -52.86 31.94 31.92
CA ALA A 333 -52.32 30.76 32.57
C ALA A 333 -53.05 29.45 32.18
N PRO A 334 -52.48 28.27 32.50
CA PRO A 334 -52.68 26.99 31.79
C PRO A 334 -53.48 25.96 32.64
N PRO A 335 -53.19 24.63 32.65
CA PRO A 335 -53.84 23.59 31.85
C PRO A 335 -54.49 22.45 32.69
N SER A 336 -55.27 21.55 32.09
CA SER A 336 -55.55 20.17 32.61
C SER A 336 -56.30 19.35 31.54
N ARG A 337 -55.78 18.21 31.05
CA ARG A 337 -55.78 16.81 31.54
C ARG A 337 -57.12 16.04 31.39
N HIS A 338 -56.99 14.80 30.89
CA HIS A 338 -57.95 13.68 30.76
C HIS A 338 -58.89 13.76 29.52
N ALA A 339 -59.29 12.69 28.82
CA ALA A 339 -59.38 11.27 29.17
C ALA A 339 -59.41 10.34 27.93
N PHE A 340 -59.29 9.06 28.24
CA PHE A 340 -59.39 7.81 27.46
C PHE A 340 -60.74 7.55 26.74
N PHE A 341 -60.78 6.41 26.01
CA PHE A 341 -61.84 5.71 25.25
C PHE A 341 -61.74 5.93 23.72
N GLY A 342 -61.70 4.94 22.83
CA GLY A 342 -61.89 3.50 22.92
C GLY A 342 -62.70 3.01 21.70
N LEU A 343 -62.17 1.99 20.99
CA LEU A 343 -62.84 1.00 20.11
C LEU A 343 -63.15 1.30 18.62
N GLY A 344 -62.67 0.35 17.79
CA GLY A 344 -63.24 -0.14 16.52
C GLY A 344 -62.94 0.71 15.29
N GLY A 345 -62.48 0.21 14.14
CA GLY A 345 -62.31 -1.13 13.57
C GLY A 345 -62.19 -0.94 12.05
N LEU A 346 -61.71 -1.99 11.35
CA LEU A 346 -61.70 -2.20 9.89
C LEU A 346 -60.58 -1.58 9.02
N TYR A 347 -59.68 -2.48 8.61
CA TYR A 347 -58.98 -2.55 7.31
C TYR A 347 -59.99 -2.46 6.13
N PRO A 348 -59.59 -2.06 4.88
CA PRO A 348 -58.49 -2.72 4.17
C PRO A 348 -57.50 -1.86 3.36
N GLU A 349 -56.47 -2.63 2.98
CA GLU A 349 -55.29 -2.51 2.14
C GLU A 349 -55.54 -2.06 0.65
N PRO A 350 -54.56 -2.10 -0.28
CA PRO A 350 -54.04 -0.94 -0.99
C PRO A 350 -54.39 -0.93 -2.50
N THR A 351 -54.17 0.20 -3.18
CA THR A 351 -54.16 0.25 -4.65
C THR A 351 -52.82 0.75 -5.18
N PHE A 352 -52.06 -0.21 -5.72
CA PHE A 352 -51.08 -0.03 -6.78
C PHE A 352 -51.66 0.83 -7.91
N LYS A 353 -50.91 1.84 -8.37
CA LYS A 353 -50.98 2.31 -9.76
C LYS A 353 -49.59 2.78 -10.21
N ASN A 354 -49.08 2.03 -11.18
CA ASN A 354 -47.97 2.33 -12.06
C ASN A 354 -48.16 3.71 -12.73
N TRP A 355 -47.08 4.49 -12.80
CA TRP A 355 -46.53 5.10 -14.02
C TRP A 355 -45.05 5.42 -13.78
#